data_AF-X1PA03-F1
#
_entry.id   AF-X1PA03-F1
#
_cell.length_a   1.000
_cell.length_b   1.000
_cell.length_c   1.000
_cell.angle_alpha   90.00
_cell.angle_beta   90.00
_cell.angle_gamma   90.00
#
_symmetry.space_group_name_H-M   'P 1'
#
loop_
_entity.id
_entity.type
_entity.pdbx_description
1 polymer ?
#
loop_
_entity_poly.entity_id
_entity_poly.type
_entity_poly.pdbx_seq_one_letter_code
_entity_poly.pdbx_strand_id
1 'polypeptide(L)'
;ELSIQSLLGIVRDAAELGVKDWLISGGGEPFVRAGIVEVMKEIKKSDMYGDIITNGTLLTEEIIKDLVEANWDRIRFSIDGSNASTHNYLRGKKGAFSKTTNNIKLFEEYKNKMKKEKPSLEFSTVLTNKNYTEIIDIIKLASTV
;
A
#
# COMPACT_ATOMS: atom_id res chain seq x y z
N GLU A 1 20.90 4.44 -6.21
CA GLU A 1 19.79 3.47 -6.28
C GLU A 1 20.02 2.47 -7.40
N LEU A 2 19.41 1.28 -7.33
CA LEU A 2 19.40 0.32 -8.45
C LEU A 2 18.59 0.88 -9.63
N SER A 3 18.92 0.51 -10.86
CA SER A 3 18.11 0.85 -12.03
C SER A 3 16.81 0.03 -12.07
N ILE A 4 15.82 0.49 -12.84
CA ILE A 4 14.59 -0.28 -13.06
C ILE A 4 14.88 -1.66 -13.68
N GLN A 5 15.78 -1.70 -14.66
CA GLN A 5 16.21 -2.95 -15.30
C GLN A 5 16.84 -3.93 -14.31
N SER A 6 17.63 -3.42 -13.35
CA SER A 6 18.23 -4.26 -12.31
C SER A 6 17.16 -4.85 -11.39
N LEU A 7 16.16 -4.07 -10.99
CA LEU A 7 15.06 -4.56 -10.15
C LEU A 7 14.21 -5.61 -10.88
N LEU A 8 13.90 -5.38 -12.15
CA LEU A 8 13.18 -6.36 -12.97
C LEU A 8 13.99 -7.65 -13.12
N GLY A 9 15.32 -7.56 -13.26
CA GLY A 9 16.22 -8.71 -13.23
C GLY A 9 16.09 -9.49 -11.92
N ILE A 10 16.16 -8.81 -10.77
CA ILE A 10 16.01 -9.44 -9.45
C ILE A 10 14.65 -10.15 -9.31
N VAL A 11 13.58 -9.57 -9.84
CA VAL A 11 12.25 -10.21 -9.82
C VAL A 11 12.26 -11.52 -10.62
N ARG A 12 12.91 -11.54 -11.79
CA ARG A 12 13.01 -12.76 -12.61
C ARG A 12 13.90 -13.81 -11.97
N ASP A 13 15.06 -13.41 -11.46
CA ASP A 13 15.98 -14.31 -10.76
C ASP A 13 15.29 -14.94 -9.55
N ALA A 14 14.53 -14.15 -8.78
CA ALA A 14 13.74 -14.66 -7.67
C ALA A 14 12.67 -15.67 -8.11
N ALA A 15 12.03 -15.45 -9.25
CA ALA A 15 11.06 -16.39 -9.81
C ALA A 15 11.72 -17.72 -10.20
N GLU A 16 12.90 -17.67 -10.82
CA GLU A 16 13.71 -18.86 -11.17
C GLU A 16 14.14 -19.64 -9.93
N LEU A 17 14.44 -18.93 -8.84
CA LEU A 17 14.77 -19.52 -7.53
C LEU A 17 13.53 -20.04 -6.77
N GLY A 18 12.33 -19.86 -7.31
CA GLY A 18 11.09 -20.37 -6.72
C GLY A 18 10.54 -19.52 -5.56
N VAL A 19 10.94 -18.25 -5.45
CA VAL A 19 10.35 -17.29 -4.51
C VAL A 19 8.85 -17.20 -4.74
N LYS A 20 8.07 -17.10 -3.66
CA LYS A 20 6.60 -17.04 -3.69
C LYS A 20 6.03 -15.72 -3.24
N ASP A 21 6.68 -15.06 -2.27
CA ASP A 21 6.17 -13.86 -1.65
C ASP A 21 7.15 -12.71 -1.75
N TRP A 22 6.64 -11.55 -2.16
CA TRP A 22 7.34 -10.28 -2.19
C TRP A 22 6.72 -9.30 -1.22
N LEU A 23 7.57 -8.72 -0.36
CA LEU A 23 7.21 -7.58 0.45
C LEU A 23 7.99 -6.34 -0.02
N ILE A 24 7.29 -5.44 -0.70
CA ILE A 24 7.79 -4.10 -1.01
C ILE A 24 7.63 -3.25 0.27
N SER A 25 8.73 -3.15 1.01
CA SER A 25 8.81 -2.40 2.27
C SER A 25 10.03 -1.49 2.31
N GLY A 26 10.03 -0.57 3.28
CA GLY A 26 11.25 -0.03 3.87
C GLY A 26 11.71 1.36 3.39
N GLY A 27 12.66 1.93 4.15
CA GLY A 27 13.49 3.12 3.88
C GLY A 27 12.79 4.49 3.73
N GLY A 28 11.54 4.50 3.26
CA GLY A 28 10.76 5.67 2.89
C GLY A 28 9.42 5.23 2.33
N GLU A 29 8.90 5.98 1.36
CA GLU A 29 7.62 5.70 0.68
C GLU A 29 7.85 5.03 -0.69
N PRO A 30 7.40 3.78 -0.91
CA PRO A 30 7.64 3.07 -2.18
C PRO A 30 7.20 3.83 -3.43
N PHE A 31 6.09 4.57 -3.37
CA PHE A 31 5.57 5.33 -4.52
C PHE A 31 6.36 6.62 -4.85
N VAL A 32 7.41 6.95 -4.08
CA VAL A 32 8.39 7.97 -4.47
C VAL A 32 9.28 7.46 -5.61
N ARG A 33 9.52 6.15 -5.65
CA ARG A 33 10.42 5.54 -6.62
C ARG A 33 9.76 5.43 -8.00
N ALA A 34 10.37 6.06 -8.99
CA ALA A 34 9.96 5.90 -10.38
C ALA A 34 10.02 4.42 -10.84
N GLY A 35 9.00 3.97 -11.56
CA GLY A 35 8.91 2.61 -12.08
C GLY A 35 8.52 1.54 -11.06
N ILE A 36 8.16 1.90 -9.81
CA ILE A 36 7.75 0.88 -8.81
C ILE A 36 6.53 0.05 -9.27
N VAL A 37 5.59 0.68 -9.97
CA VAL A 37 4.42 0.00 -10.54
C VAL A 37 4.82 -1.03 -11.60
N GLU A 38 5.88 -0.78 -12.38
CA GLU A 38 6.41 -1.73 -13.36
C GLU A 38 7.02 -2.96 -12.67
N VAL A 39 7.73 -2.75 -11.56
CA VAL A 39 8.26 -3.84 -10.71
C VAL A 39 7.11 -4.68 -10.15
N MET A 40 6.06 -4.03 -9.64
CA MET A 40 4.86 -4.72 -9.13
C MET A 40 4.19 -5.57 -10.21
N LYS A 41 4.06 -5.03 -11.44
CA LYS A 41 3.50 -5.77 -12.58
C LYS A 41 4.36 -6.98 -12.96
N GLU A 42 5.69 -6.87 -12.92
CA GLU A 42 6.59 -8.01 -13.16
C GLU A 42 6.46 -9.09 -12.09
N ILE A 43 6.35 -8.72 -10.80
CA ILE A 43 6.10 -9.67 -9.71
C ILE A 43 4.82 -10.47 -9.99
N LYS A 44 3.73 -9.79 -10.40
CA LYS A 44 2.47 -10.44 -10.73
C LYS A 44 2.57 -11.33 -11.98
N LYS A 45 3.32 -10.90 -12.99
CA LYS A 45 3.56 -11.69 -14.21
C LYS A 45 4.33 -12.98 -13.92
N SER A 46 5.21 -12.96 -12.92
CA SER A 46 5.95 -14.13 -12.45
C SER A 46 5.17 -15.04 -11.50
N ASP A 47 3.85 -14.84 -11.37
CA ASP A 47 2.95 -15.62 -10.49
C ASP A 47 3.40 -15.63 -9.02
N MET A 48 4.02 -14.53 -8.58
CA MET A 48 4.38 -14.33 -7.18
C MET A 48 3.35 -13.46 -6.47
N TYR A 49 3.19 -13.69 -5.18
CA TYR A 49 2.38 -12.88 -4.28
C TYR A 49 3.07 -11.57 -3.98
N GLY A 50 2.32 -10.47 -4.05
CA GLY A 50 2.81 -9.12 -3.83
C GLY A 50 2.13 -8.43 -2.64
N ASP A 51 2.94 -8.00 -1.68
CA ASP A 51 2.55 -7.17 -0.54
C ASP A 51 3.34 -5.85 -0.57
N ILE A 52 2.67 -4.75 -0.22
CA ILE A 52 3.29 -3.43 -0.16
C ILE A 52 2.84 -2.67 1.07
N ILE A 53 3.78 -2.02 1.76
CA ILE A 53 3.48 -1.09 2.85
C ILE A 53 3.66 0.34 2.34
N THR A 54 2.63 1.17 2.46
CA THR A 54 2.65 2.57 1.98
C THR A 54 2.00 3.50 2.99
N ASN A 55 2.40 4.77 3.01
CA ASN A 55 1.67 5.83 3.69
C ASN A 55 0.40 6.25 2.91
N GLY A 56 0.25 5.80 1.66
CA GLY A 56 -0.92 6.01 0.81
C GLY A 56 -1.08 7.43 0.23
N THR A 57 -0.18 8.36 0.53
CA THR A 57 -0.33 9.78 0.15
C THR A 57 0.10 10.10 -1.28
N LEU A 58 0.83 9.21 -1.95
CA LEU A 58 1.29 9.38 -3.33
C LEU A 58 0.49 8.57 -4.35
N LEU A 59 -0.49 7.79 -3.89
CA LEU A 59 -1.38 7.05 -4.77
C LEU A 59 -2.26 8.03 -5.54
N THR A 60 -2.17 7.96 -6.86
CA THR A 60 -3.06 8.64 -7.81
C THR A 60 -4.16 7.67 -8.23
N GLU A 61 -5.24 8.19 -8.79
CA GLU A 61 -6.33 7.38 -9.34
C GLU A 61 -5.83 6.38 -10.40
N GLU A 62 -4.89 6.81 -11.25
CA GLU A 62 -4.25 5.95 -12.25
C GLU A 62 -3.49 4.79 -11.60
N ILE A 63 -2.68 5.04 -10.57
CA ILE A 63 -1.96 3.99 -9.85
C ILE A 63 -2.95 3.03 -9.18
N ILE A 64 -4.00 3.54 -8.55
CA ILE A 64 -5.02 2.73 -7.89
C ILE A 64 -5.69 1.79 -8.90
N LYS A 65 -6.11 2.34 -10.03
CA LYS A 65 -6.70 1.58 -11.14
C LYS A 65 -5.74 0.49 -11.63
N ASP A 66 -4.48 0.84 -11.87
CA ASP A 66 -3.44 -0.09 -12.32
C ASP A 66 -3.24 -1.26 -11.35
N LEU A 67 -3.26 -1.01 -10.03
CA LEU A 67 -3.07 -2.05 -9.02
C LEU A 67 -4.28 -2.98 -8.90
N VAL A 68 -5.50 -2.46 -9.05
CA VAL A 68 -6.73 -3.28 -9.11
C VAL A 68 -6.76 -4.13 -10.39
N GLU A 69 -6.39 -3.55 -11.54
CA GLU A 69 -6.32 -4.27 -12.81
C GLU A 69 -5.24 -5.37 -12.79
N ALA A 70 -4.07 -5.07 -12.22
CA ALA A 70 -2.97 -6.02 -12.04
C ALA A 70 -3.25 -7.12 -11.02
N ASN A 71 -4.39 -7.07 -10.32
CA ASN A 71 -4.79 -8.05 -9.31
C ASN A 71 -3.73 -8.17 -8.20
N TRP A 72 -3.16 -7.03 -7.79
CA TRP A 72 -2.18 -6.96 -6.70
C TRP A 72 -2.76 -7.58 -5.42
N ASP A 73 -1.95 -8.28 -4.61
CA ASP A 73 -2.54 -9.13 -3.58
C ASP A 73 -2.89 -8.38 -2.30
N ARG A 74 -1.95 -7.57 -1.78
CA ARG A 74 -2.14 -6.88 -0.48
C ARG A 74 -1.48 -5.51 -0.43
N ILE A 75 -2.23 -4.55 0.12
CA ILE A 75 -1.74 -3.20 0.43
C ILE A 75 -1.97 -2.94 1.92
N ARG A 76 -0.88 -2.64 2.63
CA ARG A 76 -0.89 -2.22 4.03
C ARG A 76 -0.70 -0.72 4.13
N PHE A 77 -1.77 -0.01 4.50
CA PHE A 77 -1.77 1.41 4.71
C PHE A 77 -1.27 1.75 6.10
N SER A 78 -0.30 2.64 6.15
CA SER A 78 0.28 3.10 7.40
C SER A 78 -0.70 4.09 8.06
N ILE A 79 -1.51 3.64 9.02
CA ILE A 79 -2.50 4.43 9.77
C ILE A 79 -2.14 4.46 11.25
N ASP A 80 -1.65 5.60 11.74
CA ASP A 80 -1.18 5.73 13.14
C ASP A 80 -2.15 6.51 14.05
N GLY A 81 -3.35 6.83 13.61
CA GLY A 81 -4.36 7.51 14.42
C GLY A 81 -5.74 7.39 13.81
N SER A 82 -6.77 7.41 14.66
CA SER A 82 -8.18 7.28 14.25
C SER A 82 -8.74 8.56 13.62
N ASN A 83 -8.01 9.68 13.75
CA ASN A 83 -8.42 10.99 13.28
C ASN A 83 -7.24 11.79 12.74
N ALA A 84 -7.56 12.89 12.06
CA ALA A 84 -6.57 13.75 11.42
C ALA A 84 -5.59 14.40 12.41
N SER A 85 -5.97 14.65 13.66
CA SER A 85 -5.07 15.27 14.64
C SER A 85 -3.92 14.31 14.98
N THR A 86 -4.25 13.13 15.49
CA THR A 86 -3.27 12.14 15.94
C THR A 86 -2.44 11.59 14.78
N HIS A 87 -3.10 11.22 13.67
CA HIS A 87 -2.42 10.65 12.53
C HIS A 87 -1.47 11.66 11.86
N ASN A 88 -1.91 12.90 11.59
CA ASN A 88 -1.05 13.89 10.94
C ASN A 88 0.13 14.29 11.83
N TYR A 89 -0.07 14.34 13.16
CA TYR A 89 1.00 14.58 14.12
C TYR A 89 2.06 13.47 14.06
N LEU A 90 1.65 12.21 14.17
CA LEU A 90 2.57 11.06 14.15
C LEU A 90 3.27 10.87 12.80
N ARG A 91 2.59 11.17 11.69
CA ARG A 91 3.17 11.12 10.34
C ARG A 91 3.99 12.36 9.98
N GLY A 92 3.95 13.42 10.80
CA GLY A 92 4.64 14.68 10.52
C GLY A 92 4.15 15.40 9.26
N LYS A 93 2.89 15.15 8.82
CA LYS A 93 2.35 15.69 7.56
C LYS A 93 0.87 16.04 7.69
N LYS A 94 0.56 17.34 7.63
CA LYS A 94 -0.82 17.83 7.57
C LYS A 94 -1.54 17.28 6.33
N GLY A 95 -2.75 16.75 6.54
CA GLY A 95 -3.59 16.20 5.47
C GLY A 95 -3.25 14.77 5.05
N ALA A 96 -2.26 14.12 5.69
CA ALA A 96 -1.93 12.72 5.41
C ALA A 96 -3.14 11.81 5.68
N PHE A 97 -3.80 11.96 6.82
CA PHE A 97 -4.97 11.16 7.20
C PHE A 97 -6.06 11.19 6.12
N SER A 98 -6.54 12.38 5.77
CA SER A 98 -7.60 12.55 4.77
C SER A 98 -7.20 12.00 3.41
N LYS A 99 -5.95 12.20 3.00
CA LYS A 99 -5.48 11.73 1.70
C LYS A 99 -5.42 10.20 1.65
N THR A 100 -4.86 9.58 2.67
CA THR A 100 -4.78 8.12 2.77
C THR A 100 -6.15 7.48 2.88
N THR A 101 -7.05 7.98 3.73
CA THR A 101 -8.42 7.43 3.85
C THR A 101 -9.25 7.60 2.58
N ASN A 102 -9.07 8.72 1.85
CA ASN A 102 -9.76 8.90 0.57
C ASN A 102 -9.23 7.94 -0.50
N ASN A 103 -7.93 7.68 -0.52
CA ASN A 103 -7.34 6.71 -1.44
C ASN A 103 -7.78 5.27 -1.14
N ILE A 104 -7.98 4.91 0.13
CA ILE A 104 -8.55 3.61 0.53
C ILE A 104 -9.97 3.45 -0.01
N LYS A 105 -10.83 4.47 0.18
CA LYS A 105 -12.19 4.47 -0.40
C LYS A 105 -12.17 4.32 -1.92
N LEU A 106 -11.24 5.02 -2.58
CA LEU A 106 -11.10 4.95 -4.03
C LEU A 106 -10.68 3.55 -4.51
N PHE A 107 -9.85 2.82 -3.75
CA PHE A 107 -9.61 1.40 -4.04
C PHE A 107 -10.90 0.59 -3.99
N GLU A 108 -11.71 0.74 -2.94
CA GLU A 108 -12.98 0.01 -2.83
C GLU A 108 -13.95 0.35 -3.97
N GLU A 109 -14.03 1.62 -4.38
CA GLU A 109 -14.81 2.03 -5.55
C GLU A 109 -14.34 1.33 -6.84
N TYR A 110 -13.03 1.29 -7.09
CA TYR A 110 -12.47 0.64 -8.27
C TYR A 110 -12.61 -0.88 -8.22
N LYS A 111 -12.40 -1.51 -7.05
CA LYS A 111 -12.64 -2.95 -6.82
C LYS A 111 -14.08 -3.31 -7.15
N ASN A 112 -15.05 -2.54 -6.65
CA ASN A 112 -16.48 -2.73 -6.93
C ASN A 112 -16.81 -2.54 -8.42
N LYS A 113 -16.34 -1.45 -9.03
CA LYS A 113 -16.56 -1.14 -10.45
C LYS A 113 -16.00 -2.24 -11.37
N MET A 114 -14.84 -2.79 -11.03
CA MET A 114 -14.14 -3.80 -11.81
C MET A 114 -14.49 -5.24 -11.42
N LYS A 115 -15.33 -5.43 -10.39
CA LYS A 115 -15.69 -6.73 -9.83
C LYS A 115 -14.46 -7.56 -9.43
N LYS A 116 -13.56 -6.92 -8.67
CA LYS A 116 -12.30 -7.50 -8.19
C LYS A 116 -12.32 -7.58 -6.66
N GLU A 117 -11.93 -8.74 -6.13
CA GLU A 117 -11.72 -8.91 -4.68
C GLU A 117 -10.39 -8.29 -4.20
N LYS A 118 -9.44 -8.11 -5.13
CA LYS A 118 -8.08 -7.66 -4.86
C LYS A 118 -7.86 -6.19 -5.29
N PRO A 119 -6.95 -5.47 -4.63
CA PRO A 119 -6.12 -5.91 -3.49
C PRO A 119 -6.90 -6.00 -2.17
N SER A 120 -6.40 -6.86 -1.27
CA SER A 120 -6.76 -6.76 0.15
C SER A 120 -6.17 -5.47 0.74
N LEU A 121 -7.01 -4.68 1.40
CA LEU A 121 -6.61 -3.42 2.02
C LEU A 121 -6.53 -3.62 3.53
N GLU A 122 -5.38 -3.35 4.12
CA GLU A 122 -5.13 -3.57 5.54
C GLU A 122 -4.54 -2.32 6.18
N PHE A 123 -4.78 -2.13 7.47
CA PHE A 123 -4.11 -1.09 8.25
C PHE A 123 -2.88 -1.67 8.94
N SER A 124 -1.78 -0.93 8.87
CA SER A 124 -0.59 -1.14 9.69
C SER A 124 -0.42 0.05 10.62
N THR A 125 -0.41 -0.21 11.92
CA THR A 125 -0.37 0.82 12.97
C THR A 125 0.81 0.55 13.89
N VAL A 126 1.65 1.56 14.10
CA VAL A 126 2.67 1.50 15.16
C VAL A 126 2.07 2.07 16.43
N LEU A 127 1.94 1.25 17.47
CA LEU A 127 1.45 1.69 18.77
C LEU A 127 2.52 2.51 19.50
N THR A 128 2.10 3.67 20.00
CA THR A 128 2.92 4.63 20.73
C THR A 128 2.15 5.16 21.93
N ASN A 129 2.83 5.87 22.83
CA ASN A 129 2.18 6.59 23.92
C ASN A 129 1.21 7.71 23.46
N LYS A 130 1.14 8.00 22.15
CA LYS A 130 0.25 9.01 21.57
C LYS A 130 -1.03 8.44 20.97
N ASN A 131 -1.08 7.15 20.62
CA ASN A 131 -2.22 6.55 19.91
C ASN A 131 -2.74 5.25 20.52
N TYR A 132 -2.12 4.70 21.57
CA TYR A 132 -2.54 3.43 22.17
C TYR A 132 -4.01 3.43 22.65
N THR A 133 -4.54 4.58 23.07
CA THR A 133 -5.94 4.74 23.46
C THR A 133 -6.92 4.73 22.29
N GLU A 134 -6.43 4.93 21.06
CA GLU A 134 -7.25 5.01 19.85
C GLU A 134 -7.39 3.66 19.13
N ILE A 135 -6.77 2.57 19.62
CA ILE A 135 -6.72 1.28 18.90
C ILE A 135 -8.11 0.76 18.50
N ILE A 136 -9.09 0.87 19.41
CA ILE A 136 -10.48 0.46 19.13
C ILE A 136 -11.09 1.34 18.03
N ASP A 137 -10.79 2.62 18.01
CA ASP A 137 -11.33 3.54 17.02
C ASP A 137 -10.61 3.40 15.67
N ILE A 138 -9.34 3.02 15.65
CA ILE A 138 -8.62 2.63 14.42
C ILE A 138 -9.24 1.37 13.82
N ILE A 139 -9.61 0.38 14.64
CA ILE A 139 -10.33 -0.83 14.17
C ILE A 139 -11.69 -0.45 13.59
N LYS A 140 -12.46 0.41 14.27
CA LYS A 140 -13.74 0.91 13.74
C LYS A 140 -13.54 1.65 12.43
N LEU A 141 -12.53 2.51 12.34
CA LEU A 141 -12.20 3.24 11.12
C LEU A 141 -12.01 2.29 9.93
N ALA A 142 -11.26 1.19 10.13
CA ALA A 142 -11.02 0.19 9.09
C ALA A 142 -12.31 -0.45 8.53
N SER A 143 -13.41 -0.48 9.32
CA SER A 143 -14.70 -0.99 8.85
C SER A 143 -15.55 0.03 8.08
N THR A 144 -15.10 1.29 8.01
CA THR A 144 -15.90 2.42 7.48
C THR A 144 -15.26 3.16 6.31
N VAL A 145 -13.99 2.86 6.00
CA VAL A 145 -13.26 3.45 4.87
C VAL A 145 -13.00 2.45 3.78
#